data_AF-A0A845JWZ1-F1
#
_entry.id   AF-A0A845JWZ1-F1
#
_cell.length_a   1.000
_cell.length_b   1.000
_cell.length_c   1.000
_cell.angle_alpha   90.00
_cell.angle_beta   90.00
_cell.angle_gamma   90.00
#
_symmetry.space_group_name_H-M   'P 1'
#
loop_
_entity.id
_entity.type
_entity.pdbx_description
1 polymer ?
#
loop_
_entity_poly.entity_id
_entity_poly.type
_entity_poly.pdbx_seq_one_letter_code
_entity_poly.pdbx_strand_id
1 'polypeptide(L)'
;METVELLSNKVFFISLGQITIMFLACFLCLFYGKHKTGLLLTYFFIFYWGFISNRIYWMEVFGDSGIGLMMYFGTATAIALMGVLSFFQHDH
;
A
#
# COMPACT_ATOMS: atom_id res chain seq x y z
N MET A 1 -12.09 29.78 4.23
CA MET A 1 -10.72 29.68 4.80
C MET A 1 -10.51 28.41 5.63
N GLU A 2 -11.56 27.65 5.97
CA GLU A 2 -11.49 26.44 6.81
C GLU A 2 -11.08 25.15 6.06
N THR A 3 -11.37 25.07 4.76
CA THR A 3 -11.09 23.88 3.93
C THR A 3 -9.63 23.73 3.52
N VAL A 4 -8.85 24.82 3.55
CA VAL A 4 -7.43 24.83 3.16
C VAL A 4 -6.53 24.37 4.32
N GLU A 5 -6.90 24.68 5.57
CA GLU A 5 -6.16 24.25 6.77
C GLU A 5 -6.41 22.78 7.14
N LEU A 6 -7.62 22.27 6.91
CA LEU A 6 -7.95 20.85 7.11
C LEU A 6 -7.27 19.92 6.08
N LEU A 7 -7.10 20.39 4.84
CA LEU A 7 -6.33 19.67 3.81
C LEU A 7 -4.83 19.74 4.07
N SER A 8 -4.33 20.86 4.61
CA SER A 8 -2.90 21.09 4.84
C SER A 8 -2.33 20.23 5.98
N ASN A 9 -3.10 19.89 7.02
CA ASN A 9 -2.55 19.17 8.18
C ASN A 9 -2.57 17.63 8.07
N LYS A 10 -3.54 17.02 7.40
CA LYS A 10 -3.65 15.54 7.30
C LYS A 10 -3.03 14.95 6.03
N VAL A 11 -3.01 15.69 4.93
CA VAL A 11 -2.63 15.17 3.59
C VAL A 11 -1.14 15.36 3.30
N PHE A 12 -0.50 16.39 3.87
CA PHE A 12 0.96 16.59 3.75
C PHE A 12 1.79 15.70 4.67
N PHE A 13 1.24 15.31 5.82
CA PHE A 13 1.93 14.53 6.86
C PHE A 13 2.11 13.06 6.49
N ILE A 14 1.32 12.56 5.53
CA ILE A 14 1.53 11.26 4.93
C ILE A 14 2.81 11.22 4.06
N SER A 15 3.54 12.33 4.00
CA SER A 15 4.99 12.37 3.85
C SER A 15 5.49 12.20 2.42
N LEU A 16 5.84 13.36 1.83
CA LEU A 16 6.71 13.46 0.65
C LEU A 16 7.92 12.53 0.75
N GLY A 17 8.49 12.34 1.94
CA GLY A 17 9.62 11.43 2.15
C GLY A 17 9.29 9.96 1.89
N GLN A 18 8.10 9.49 2.26
CA GLN A 18 7.71 8.11 2.01
C GLN A 18 7.35 7.88 0.52
N ILE A 19 6.82 8.90 -0.17
CA ILE A 19 6.67 8.90 -1.63
C ILE A 19 8.05 8.88 -2.32
N THR A 20 9.02 9.65 -1.83
CA THR A 20 10.39 9.63 -2.33
C THR A 20 11.05 8.26 -2.15
N ILE A 21 10.83 7.59 -1.01
CA ILE A 21 11.33 6.22 -0.76
C ILE A 21 10.67 5.23 -1.73
N MET A 22 9.36 5.32 -1.96
CA MET A 22 8.67 4.48 -2.94
C MET A 22 9.22 4.70 -4.35
N PHE A 23 9.41 5.96 -4.74
CA PHE A 23 9.96 6.31 -6.04
C PHE A 23 11.39 5.76 -6.21
N LEU A 24 12.27 5.95 -5.22
CA LEU A 24 13.63 5.41 -5.22
C LEU A 24 13.65 3.88 -5.29
N ALA A 25 12.76 3.22 -4.54
CA ALA A 25 12.72 1.77 -4.53
C ALA A 25 12.19 1.19 -5.86
N CYS A 26 11.21 1.85 -6.48
CA CYS A 26 10.78 1.54 -7.85
C CYS A 26 11.90 1.79 -8.87
N PHE A 27 12.64 2.89 -8.72
CA PHE A 27 13.75 3.24 -9.61
C PHE A 27 14.90 2.23 -9.52
N LEU A 28 15.28 1.84 -8.30
CA LEU A 28 16.24 0.77 -8.06
C LEU A 28 15.75 -0.55 -8.66
N CYS A 29 14.47 -0.89 -8.47
CA CYS A 29 13.94 -2.13 -8.98
C CYS A 29 13.90 -2.21 -10.52
N LEU A 30 13.65 -1.08 -11.17
CA LEU A 30 13.80 -0.90 -12.61
C LEU A 30 15.26 -1.07 -13.04
N PHE A 31 16.21 -0.48 -12.29
CA PHE A 31 17.64 -0.56 -12.59
C PHE A 31 18.20 -1.99 -12.45
N TYR A 32 17.69 -2.78 -11.51
CA TYR A 32 18.04 -4.19 -11.36
C TYR A 32 17.36 -5.12 -12.39
N GLY A 33 16.53 -4.59 -13.30
CA GLY A 33 15.81 -5.37 -14.32
C GLY A 33 14.77 -6.34 -13.76
N LYS A 34 14.46 -6.25 -12.46
CA LYS A 34 13.54 -7.13 -11.76
C LYS A 34 12.17 -6.46 -11.67
N HIS A 35 11.49 -6.32 -12.81
CA HIS A 35 10.18 -5.64 -12.87
C HIS A 35 9.12 -6.28 -11.96
N LYS A 36 9.17 -7.61 -11.79
CA LYS A 36 8.27 -8.32 -10.87
C LYS A 36 8.41 -7.80 -9.44
N THR A 37 9.64 -7.62 -8.91
CA THR A 37 9.93 -7.16 -7.51
C THR A 37 9.41 -5.76 -7.26
N GLY A 38 9.43 -4.91 -8.29
CA GLY A 38 8.98 -3.53 -8.19
C GLY A 38 7.48 -3.49 -7.98
N LEU A 39 6.74 -4.33 -8.68
CA LEU A 39 5.29 -4.43 -8.57
C LEU A 39 4.86 -4.88 -7.17
N LEU A 40 5.50 -5.92 -6.63
CA LEU A 40 5.23 -6.45 -5.29
C LEU A 40 5.59 -5.44 -4.19
N LEU A 41 6.74 -4.78 -4.33
CA LEU A 41 7.16 -3.76 -3.38
C LEU A 41 6.18 -2.58 -3.37
N THR A 42 5.78 -2.10 -4.56
CA THR A 42 4.77 -1.04 -4.70
C THR A 42 3.44 -1.46 -4.08
N TYR A 43 3.03 -2.71 -4.26
CA TYR A 43 1.84 -3.27 -3.65
C TYR A 43 1.89 -3.23 -2.12
N PHE A 44 3.00 -3.66 -1.50
CA PHE A 44 3.17 -3.59 -0.05
C PHE A 44 3.16 -2.15 0.49
N PHE A 45 3.75 -1.22 -0.25
CA PHE A 45 3.67 0.20 0.09
C PHE A 45 2.22 0.69 0.05
N ILE A 46 1.49 0.48 -1.05
CA ILE A 46 0.08 0.88 -1.14
C ILE A 46 -0.76 0.22 -0.04
N PHE A 47 -0.51 -1.05 0.28
CA PHE A 47 -1.21 -1.75 1.34
C PHE A 47 -0.93 -1.16 2.72
N TYR A 48 0.34 -0.89 3.05
CA TYR A 48 0.69 -0.28 4.34
C TYR A 48 0.01 1.08 4.51
N TRP A 49 -0.03 1.89 3.47
CA TRP A 49 -0.62 3.23 3.55
C TRP A 49 -2.14 3.21 3.49
N GLY A 50 -2.69 2.45 2.56
CA GLY A 50 -4.12 2.30 2.35
C GLY A 50 -4.79 1.65 3.56
N PHE A 51 -4.16 0.63 4.17
CA PHE A 51 -4.77 -0.15 5.24
C PHE A 51 -4.22 0.18 6.63
N ILE A 52 -2.90 0.10 6.83
CA ILE A 52 -2.29 0.24 8.18
C ILE A 52 -2.34 1.69 8.67
N SER A 53 -2.01 2.65 7.81
CA SER A 53 -2.04 4.08 8.16
C SER A 53 -3.48 4.60 8.35
N ASN A 54 -4.44 4.06 7.60
CA ASN A 54 -5.86 4.45 7.69
C ASN A 54 -6.70 3.46 8.50
N ARG A 55 -6.09 2.60 9.33
CA ARG A 55 -6.80 1.54 10.07
C ARG A 55 -7.99 2.04 10.89
N ILE A 56 -7.86 3.24 11.46
CA ILE A 56 -8.88 3.87 12.30
C ILE A 56 -10.10 4.24 11.46
N TYR A 57 -9.86 4.80 10.27
CA TYR A 57 -10.91 5.10 9.29
C TYR A 57 -11.65 3.83 8.85
N TRP A 58 -10.93 2.74 8.56
CA TRP A 58 -11.56 1.47 8.20
C TRP A 58 -12.35 0.85 9.35
N MET A 59 -11.85 0.91 10.59
CA MET A 59 -12.60 0.44 11.76
C MET A 59 -13.89 1.25 11.99
N GLU A 60 -13.87 2.55 11.70
CA GLU A 60 -15.06 3.41 11.79
C GLU A 60 -16.08 3.11 10.67
N VAL A 61 -15.59 2.91 9.44
CA VAL A 61 -16.44 2.57 8.27
C VAL A 61 -17.08 1.18 8.41
N PHE A 62 -16.34 0.20 8.91
CA PHE A 62 -16.84 -1.18 9.08
C PHE A 62 -17.54 -1.41 10.42
N GLY A 63 -17.77 -0.36 11.22
CA GLY A 63 -18.46 -0.32 12.52
C GLY A 63 -19.01 -1.65 13.03
N ASP A 64 -18.38 -2.19 14.08
CA ASP A 64 -18.69 -3.45 14.79
C ASP A 64 -18.73 -4.75 13.94
N SER A 65 -18.74 -4.63 12.62
CA SER A 65 -18.74 -5.74 11.67
C SER A 65 -17.30 -6.11 11.30
N GLY A 66 -16.60 -6.73 12.26
CA GLY A 66 -15.21 -7.20 12.11
C GLY A 66 -14.97 -8.10 10.89
N ILE A 67 -16.04 -8.68 10.33
CA ILE A 67 -16.02 -9.49 9.11
C ILE A 67 -15.59 -8.67 7.88
N GLY A 68 -16.02 -7.41 7.76
CA GLY A 68 -15.65 -6.55 6.63
C GLY A 68 -14.16 -6.21 6.61
N LEU A 69 -13.61 -5.93 7.79
CA LEU A 69 -12.17 -5.67 7.96
C LEU A 69 -11.35 -6.94 7.68
N MET A 70 -11.80 -8.11 8.15
CA MET A 70 -11.14 -9.39 7.87
C MET A 70 -11.17 -9.75 6.38
N MET A 71 -12.28 -9.52 5.68
CA MET A 71 -12.36 -9.75 4.24
C MET A 71 -11.43 -8.81 3.47
N TYR A 72 -11.40 -7.52 3.82
CA TYR A 72 -10.50 -6.56 3.17
C TYR A 72 -9.03 -6.91 3.38
N PHE A 73 -8.65 -7.30 4.61
CA PHE A 73 -7.30 -7.78 4.90
C PHE A 73 -6.98 -9.08 4.16
N GLY A 74 -7.93 -10.01 4.13
CA GLY A 74 -7.81 -11.30 3.47
C GLY A 74 -7.61 -11.18 1.96
N THR A 75 -8.38 -10.33 1.28
CA THR A 75 -8.22 -10.11 -0.17
C THR A 75 -6.88 -9.45 -0.48
N ALA A 76 -6.45 -8.49 0.35
CA ALA A 76 -5.15 -7.86 0.16
C ALA A 76 -3.99 -8.85 0.38
N THR A 77 -4.09 -9.72 1.39
CA THR A 77 -3.12 -10.78 1.64
C THR A 77 -3.09 -11.80 0.49
N ALA A 78 -4.25 -12.15 -0.08
CA ALA A 78 -4.33 -13.05 -1.23
C ALA A 78 -3.64 -12.46 -2.47
N ILE A 79 -3.81 -11.15 -2.73
CA ILE A 79 -3.13 -10.47 -3.84
C ILE A 79 -1.62 -10.41 -3.59
N ALA A 80 -1.18 -10.13 -2.36
CA ALA A 80 0.24 -10.20 -2.00
C ALA A 80 0.82 -11.60 -2.26
N LEU A 81 0.11 -12.65 -1.85
CA LEU A 81 0.52 -14.04 -2.09
C LEU A 81 0.61 -14.37 -3.58
N MET A 82 -0.38 -13.97 -4.40
CA MET A 82 -0.31 -14.14 -5.86
C MET A 82 0.90 -13.41 -6.45
N GLY A 83 1.19 -12.21 -5.97
CA GLY A 83 2.40 -11.48 -6.35
C GLY A 83 3.68 -12.23 -5.98
N VAL A 84 3.76 -12.81 -4.77
CA VAL A 84 4.90 -13.63 -4.34
C VAL A 84 5.05 -14.87 -5.20
N LEU A 85 3.95 -15.58 -5.49
CA LEU A 85 3.96 -16.76 -6.34
C LEU A 85 4.43 -16.46 -7.78
N SER A 86 4.12 -15.27 -8.30
CA SER A 86 4.61 -14.79 -9.61
C SER A 86 6.14 -14.62 -9.67
N PHE A 87 6.84 -14.47 -8.53
CA PHE A 87 8.32 -14.51 -8.50
C PHE A 87 8.89 -15.90 -8.71
N PHE A 88 8.24 -16.90 -8.11
CA PHE A 88 8.70 -18.27 -8.15
C PHE A 88 8.43 -18.91 -9.52
N GLN A 89 7.51 -18.35 -10.29
CA GLN A 89 7.41 -18.60 -11.72
C GLN A 89 8.59 -17.92 -12.44
N HIS A 90 9.75 -18.57 -12.37
CA HIS A 90 10.85 -18.34 -13.30
C HIS A 90 10.38 -18.77 -14.70
N ASP A 91 10.62 -17.90 -15.68
CA ASP A 91 10.27 -18.09 -17.09
C ASP A 91 10.47 -19.54 -17.56
N HIS A 92 9.39 -20.11 -18.10
CA HIS A 92 9.44 -21.23 -19.05
C HIS A 92 9.58 -20.66 -20.45
#